data_AF-A0A352UK07-F1
#
_entry.id   AF-A0A352UK07-F1
#
_cell.length_a   1.000
_cell.length_b   1.000
_cell.length_c   1.000
_cell.angle_alpha   90.00
_cell.angle_beta   90.00
_cell.angle_gamma   90.00
#
_symmetry.space_group_name_H-M   'P 1'
#
loop_
_entity.id
_entity.type
_entity.pdbx_description
1 polymer ?
#
loop_
_entity_poly.entity_id
_entity_poly.type
_entity_poly.pdbx_seq_one_letter_code
_entity_poly.pdbx_strand_id
1 'polypeptide(L)'
;MEALPDVMTMTGHIHAGAMISLADSTANFAAVAFIKGSYVDLDRFPVAIGISSQIVSNTQHGAIRAESTVSHGGRTLVTVDTRVTTDEGRLLAIVTSTHFVRNSSTKAVAPKR
;
A
#
# COMPACT_ATOMS: atom_id res chain seq x y z
N MET A 1 6.09 12.02 2.64
CA MET A 1 7.37 11.43 3.08
C MET A 1 8.47 12.31 2.53
N GLU A 2 9.38 12.79 3.37
CA GLU A 2 10.48 13.63 2.92
C GLU A 2 11.59 12.81 2.26
N ALA A 3 12.25 13.39 1.25
CA ALA A 3 13.45 12.83 0.65
C ALA A 3 14.65 13.04 1.59
N LEU A 4 14.80 12.16 2.58
CA LEU A 4 15.89 12.18 3.56
C LEU A 4 16.88 11.01 3.35
N PRO A 5 18.11 11.09 3.90
CA PRO A 5 19.15 10.10 3.66
C PRO A 5 18.78 8.65 4.03
N ASP A 6 17.89 8.44 4.98
CA ASP A 6 17.42 7.13 5.45
C ASP A 6 16.54 6.39 4.44
N VAL A 7 15.90 7.12 3.53
CA VAL A 7 15.07 6.58 2.45
C VAL A 7 15.71 6.73 1.07
N MET A 8 16.97 7.16 1.02
CA MET A 8 17.72 7.38 -0.22
C MET A 8 18.63 6.21 -0.57
N THR A 9 18.90 6.06 -1.86
CA THR A 9 19.98 5.23 -2.39
C THR A 9 21.34 5.91 -2.21
N MET A 10 22.42 5.19 -2.48
CA MET A 10 23.78 5.75 -2.53
C MET A 10 23.96 6.86 -3.59
N THR A 11 23.03 6.98 -4.55
CA THR A 11 23.03 8.05 -5.56
C THR A 11 22.19 9.26 -5.13
N GLY A 12 21.69 9.29 -3.89
CA GLY A 12 20.90 10.38 -3.33
C GLY A 12 19.47 10.47 -3.85
N HIS A 13 19.00 9.47 -4.59
CA HIS A 13 17.60 9.38 -5.06
C HIS A 13 16.78 8.58 -4.08
N ILE A 14 15.47 8.78 -4.02
CA ILE A 14 14.62 7.96 -3.14
C ILE A 14 14.69 6.49 -3.57
N HIS A 15 14.88 5.60 -2.60
CA HIS A 15 14.88 4.16 -2.81
C HIS A 15 13.50 3.71 -3.32
N ALA A 16 13.46 2.91 -4.40
CA ALA A 16 12.20 2.44 -4.97
C ALA A 16 11.35 1.68 -3.94
N GLY A 17 11.99 0.88 -3.09
CA GLY A 17 11.34 0.22 -1.96
C GLY A 17 10.69 1.19 -0.97
N ALA A 18 11.27 2.37 -0.71
CA ALA A 18 10.67 3.36 0.18
C ALA A 18 9.40 3.98 -0.45
N MET A 19 9.42 4.25 -1.76
CA MET A 19 8.23 4.67 -2.49
C MET A 19 7.12 3.60 -2.45
N ILE A 20 7.49 2.33 -2.63
CA ILE A 20 6.55 1.20 -2.57
C ILE A 20 6.01 1.02 -1.15
N SER A 21 6.83 1.11 -0.10
CA SER A 21 6.38 1.01 1.29
C SER A 21 5.42 2.12 1.68
N LEU A 22 5.66 3.36 1.21
CA LEU A 22 4.72 4.46 1.38
C LEU A 22 3.39 4.15 0.68
N ALA A 23 3.45 3.71 -0.58
CA ALA A 23 2.28 3.37 -1.36
C ALA A 23 1.46 2.23 -0.75
N ASP A 24 2.12 1.16 -0.29
CA ASP A 24 1.48 0.00 0.35
C ASP A 24 0.81 0.38 1.66
N SER A 25 1.45 1.24 2.46
CA SER A 25 0.85 1.76 3.70
C SER A 25 -0.44 2.54 3.41
N THR A 26 -0.41 3.46 2.44
CA THR A 26 -1.60 4.22 2.02
C THR A 26 -2.68 3.30 1.42
N ALA A 27 -2.27 2.29 0.65
CA ALA A 27 -3.19 1.34 0.05
C ALA A 27 -3.91 0.49 1.10
N ASN A 28 -3.20 0.07 2.14
CA ASN A 28 -3.79 -0.68 3.24
C ASN A 28 -4.83 0.16 4.01
N PHE A 29 -4.56 1.46 4.22
CA PHE A 29 -5.58 2.39 4.76
C PHE A 29 -6.83 2.45 3.88
N ALA A 30 -6.68 2.55 2.56
CA ALA A 30 -7.82 2.54 1.65
C ALA A 30 -8.58 1.20 1.69
N ALA A 31 -7.88 0.07 1.77
CA ALA A 31 -8.48 -1.25 1.87
C ALA A 31 -9.27 -1.43 3.19
N VAL A 32 -8.70 -1.03 4.33
CA VAL A 32 -9.36 -1.06 5.64
C VAL A 32 -10.63 -0.20 5.62
N ALA A 33 -10.53 1.03 5.10
CA ALA A 33 -11.67 1.93 4.98
C ALA A 33 -12.78 1.35 4.11
N PHE A 34 -12.43 0.75 2.96
CA PHE A 34 -13.39 0.16 2.03
C PHE A 34 -14.20 -0.98 2.67
N ILE A 35 -13.55 -1.89 3.40
CA ILE A 35 -14.24 -3.02 4.04
C ILE A 35 -14.94 -2.64 5.35
N LYS A 36 -14.85 -1.36 5.76
CA LYS A 36 -15.29 -0.84 7.07
C LYS A 36 -14.63 -1.62 8.21
N GLY A 37 -13.33 -1.87 8.07
CA GLY A 37 -12.52 -2.65 9.01
C GLY A 37 -12.06 -1.84 10.22
N SER A 38 -11.21 -2.45 11.04
CA SER A 38 -10.65 -1.85 12.25
C SER A 38 -9.16 -2.16 12.34
N TYR A 39 -8.40 -1.26 12.98
CA TYR A 39 -7.01 -1.49 13.38
C TYR A 39 -6.90 -2.10 14.79
N VAL A 40 -8.02 -2.26 15.48
CA VAL A 40 -8.10 -2.87 16.82
C VAL A 40 -8.69 -4.28 16.74
N ASP A 41 -9.77 -4.43 15.98
CA ASP A 41 -10.35 -5.73 15.66
C ASP A 41 -9.84 -6.20 14.30
N LEU A 42 -8.93 -7.18 14.35
CA LEU A 42 -8.17 -7.64 13.19
C LEU A 42 -8.81 -8.83 12.48
N ASP A 43 -9.99 -9.31 12.88
CA ASP A 43 -10.61 -10.52 12.33
C ASP A 43 -10.86 -10.43 10.81
N ARG A 44 -11.15 -9.22 10.32
CA ARG A 44 -11.34 -8.92 8.89
C ARG A 44 -10.22 -8.05 8.32
N PHE A 45 -9.10 -7.89 9.02
CA PHE A 45 -8.03 -7.01 8.56
C PHE A 45 -7.52 -7.43 7.16
N PRO A 46 -7.44 -6.51 6.19
CA PRO A 46 -6.93 -6.81 4.87
C PRO A 46 -5.43 -7.06 4.97
N VAL A 47 -4.96 -8.15 4.36
CA VAL A 47 -3.54 -8.48 4.30
C VAL A 47 -3.10 -8.41 2.85
N ALA A 48 -2.09 -7.59 2.55
CA ALA A 48 -1.50 -7.54 1.21
C ALA A 48 -0.94 -8.91 0.82
N ILE A 49 -1.37 -9.44 -0.32
CA ILE A 49 -0.95 -10.75 -0.86
C ILE A 49 -0.22 -10.62 -2.20
N GLY A 50 -0.20 -9.42 -2.79
CA GLY A 50 0.50 -9.15 -4.03
C GLY A 50 0.65 -7.66 -4.25
N ILE A 51 1.81 -7.25 -4.74
CA ILE A 51 2.15 -5.86 -5.07
C ILE A 51 2.85 -5.88 -6.42
N SER A 52 2.39 -5.05 -7.36
CA SER A 52 3.10 -4.72 -8.60
C SER A 52 3.39 -3.23 -8.62
N SER A 53 4.53 -2.84 -9.19
CA SER A 53 4.92 -1.44 -9.27
C SER A 53 5.56 -1.11 -10.61
N GLN A 54 5.36 0.11 -11.07
CA GLN A 54 6.07 0.72 -12.19
C GLN A 54 6.72 2.01 -11.68
N ILE A 55 8.04 2.05 -11.70
CA ILE A 55 8.81 3.24 -11.32
C ILE A 55 8.96 4.10 -12.58
N VAL A 56 8.37 5.29 -12.57
CA VAL A 56 8.27 6.18 -13.72
C VAL A 56 9.36 7.25 -13.70
N SER A 57 9.63 7.81 -12.52
CA SER A 57 10.70 8.80 -12.31
C SER A 57 11.16 8.80 -10.85
N ASN A 58 12.03 9.74 -10.47
CA ASN A 58 12.55 9.85 -9.10
C ASN A 58 12.83 11.33 -8.73
N THR A 59 13.16 11.60 -7.48
CA THR A 59 13.58 12.91 -6.96
C THR A 59 14.69 12.73 -5.92
N GLN A 60 15.49 13.78 -5.72
CA GLN A 60 16.49 13.88 -4.65
C GLN A 60 16.07 14.87 -3.56
N HIS A 61 14.96 15.58 -3.75
CA HIS A 61 14.53 16.69 -2.91
C HIS A 61 13.02 16.72 -2.73
N GLY A 62 12.60 17.39 -1.66
CA GLY A 62 11.21 17.66 -1.32
C GLY A 62 10.46 16.45 -0.77
N ALA A 63 9.16 16.65 -0.55
CA ALA A 63 8.28 15.59 -0.12
C ALA A 63 7.68 14.84 -1.32
N ILE A 64 7.42 13.56 -1.08
CA ILE A 64 6.60 12.72 -1.95
C ILE A 64 5.31 12.33 -1.24
N ARG A 65 4.25 12.19 -2.02
CA ARG A 65 2.89 11.87 -1.58
C ARG A 65 2.41 10.61 -2.26
N ALA A 66 1.68 9.77 -1.54
CA ALA A 66 0.99 8.62 -2.08
C ALA A 66 -0.52 8.81 -1.95
N GLU A 67 -1.24 8.57 -3.04
CA GLU A 67 -2.70 8.65 -3.09
C GLU A 67 -3.27 7.35 -3.62
N SER A 68 -4.11 6.70 -2.82
CA SER A 68 -4.64 5.36 -3.09
C SER A 68 -6.14 5.41 -3.40
N THR A 69 -6.56 4.62 -4.38
CA THR A 69 -7.97 4.43 -4.76
C THR A 69 -8.24 2.94 -4.90
N VAL A 70 -9.36 2.46 -4.36
CA VAL A 70 -9.80 1.07 -4.57
C VAL A 70 -10.23 0.90 -6.02
N SER A 71 -9.46 0.13 -6.79
CA SER A 71 -9.75 -0.15 -8.20
C SER A 71 -10.65 -1.38 -8.38
N HIS A 72 -10.62 -2.32 -7.42
CA HIS A 72 -11.55 -3.44 -7.36
C HIS A 72 -11.92 -3.79 -5.91
N GLY A 73 -13.21 -3.83 -5.60
CA GLY A 73 -13.73 -4.07 -4.26
C GLY A 73 -14.55 -5.36 -4.13
N GLY A 74 -13.88 -6.50 -3.95
CA GLY A 74 -14.52 -7.80 -3.75
C GLY A 74 -14.79 -8.15 -2.29
N ARG A 75 -15.46 -9.29 -2.07
CA ARG A 75 -15.71 -9.82 -0.71
C ARG A 75 -14.46 -10.36 -0.02
N THR A 76 -13.56 -10.93 -0.82
CA THR A 76 -12.36 -11.66 -0.37
C THR A 76 -11.08 -11.01 -0.87
N LEU A 77 -11.14 -10.26 -1.97
CA LEU A 77 -10.01 -9.57 -2.56
C LEU A 77 -10.36 -8.10 -2.76
N VAL A 78 -9.45 -7.22 -2.35
CA VAL A 78 -9.53 -5.77 -2.58
C VAL A 78 -8.26 -5.34 -3.29
N THR A 79 -8.39 -4.79 -4.49
CA THR A 79 -7.26 -4.24 -5.25
C THR A 79 -7.29 -2.72 -5.15
N VAL A 80 -6.12 -2.15 -4.88
CA VAL A 80 -5.92 -0.72 -4.66
C VAL A 80 -4.81 -0.24 -5.57
N ASP A 81 -5.10 0.81 -6.34
CA ASP A 81 -4.12 1.51 -7.17
C ASP A 81 -3.65 2.75 -6.41
N THR A 82 -2.34 2.94 -6.37
CA THR A 82 -1.69 4.03 -5.65
C THR A 82 -0.73 4.78 -6.55
N ARG A 83 -0.87 6.09 -6.61
CA ARG A 83 0.04 6.98 -7.33
C ARG A 83 0.96 7.66 -6.34
N VAL A 84 2.27 7.57 -6.59
CA VAL A 84 3.29 8.30 -5.83
C VAL A 84 3.76 9.49 -6.65
N THR A 85 3.67 10.69 -6.08
CA THR A 85 3.99 11.95 -6.77
C THR A 85 4.90 12.83 -5.92
N THR A 86 5.61 13.78 -6.54
CA THR A 86 6.18 14.93 -5.81
C THR A 86 5.07 15.90 -5.42
N ASP A 87 5.35 16.85 -4.52
CA ASP A 87 4.41 17.94 -4.19
C ASP A 87 4.00 18.79 -5.42
N GLU A 88 4.86 18.84 -6.44
CA GLU A 88 4.61 19.52 -7.72
C GLU A 88 3.75 18.68 -8.69
N GLY A 89 3.32 17.49 -8.27
CA GLY A 89 2.48 16.58 -9.06
C GLY A 89 3.22 15.69 -10.05
N ARG A 90 4.57 15.68 -10.05
CA ARG A 90 5.35 14.79 -10.93
C ARG A 90 5.18 13.34 -10.50
N LEU A 91 4.79 12.46 -11.43
CA LEU A 91 4.61 11.03 -11.17
C LEU A 91 5.94 10.31 -10.95
N LEU A 92 6.09 9.67 -9.79
CA LEU A 92 7.27 8.88 -9.42
C LEU A 92 7.02 7.38 -9.59
N ALA A 93 5.89 6.88 -9.09
CA ALA A 93 5.54 5.47 -9.20
C ALA A 93 4.02 5.24 -9.29
N ILE A 94 3.65 4.14 -9.94
CA ILE A 94 2.31 3.56 -9.86
C ILE A 94 2.46 2.20 -9.18
N VAL A 95 1.66 1.95 -8.15
CA VAL A 95 1.69 0.72 -7.36
C VAL A 95 0.27 0.16 -7.29
N THR A 96 0.09 -1.10 -7.68
CA THR A 96 -1.17 -1.81 -7.50
C THR A 96 -0.96 -2.91 -6.49
N SER A 97 -1.73 -2.90 -5.39
CA SER A 97 -1.68 -3.94 -4.37
C SER A 97 -3.01 -4.65 -4.23
N THR A 98 -2.96 -5.98 -4.07
CA THR A 98 -4.12 -6.82 -3.81
C THR A 98 -4.09 -7.30 -2.38
N HIS A 99 -5.21 -7.13 -1.69
CA HIS A 99 -5.38 -7.49 -0.29
C HIS A 99 -6.40 -8.61 -0.15
N PHE A 100 -6.05 -9.63 0.62
CA PHE A 100 -6.96 -10.67 1.04
C PHE A 100 -7.72 -10.23 2.28
N VAL A 101 -9.04 -10.44 2.27
CA VAL A 101 -9.95 -10.15 3.38
C VAL A 101 -10.57 -11.47 3.84
N ARG A 102 -10.35 -11.81 5.10
CA ARG A 102 -10.94 -13.02 5.69
C ARG A 102 -12.46 -12.86 5.77
N ASN A 103 -13.17 -13.90 5.35
CA ASN A 103 -14.62 -14.02 5.55
C ASN A 103 -14.89 -14.58 6.95
N SER A 104 -15.78 -13.92 7.72
CA SER A 104 -16.09 -14.30 9.11
C SER A 104 -16.85 -15.63 9.23
N SER A 105 -17.32 -16.21 8.12
CA SER A 105 -17.99 -17.52 8.12
C SER A 105 -17.04 -18.72 8.27
N THR A 106 -15.72 -18.51 8.15
CA THR A 106 -14.73 -19.59 8.27
C THR A 106 -14.07 -19.53 9.65
N LYS A 107 -14.75 -20.02 10.69
CA LYS A 107 -14.10 -20.28 11.97
C LYS A 107 -13.00 -21.32 11.75
N ALA A 108 -11.75 -20.96 12.06
CA ALA A 108 -10.64 -21.89 12.07
C ALA A 108 -10.95 -23.00 13.10
N VAL A 109 -11.03 -24.24 12.63
CA VAL A 109 -11.05 -25.42 13.52
C VAL A 109 -9.67 -25.48 14.17
N ALA A 110 -9.63 -25.36 15.51
CA ALA A 110 -8.39 -25.51 16.26
C ALA A 110 -7.77 -26.89 16.01
N PRO A 111 -6.44 -27.01 15.86
CA PRO A 111 -5.80 -28.31 15.70
C PRO A 111 -6.06 -29.15 16.95
N LYS A 112 -6.64 -30.35 16.76
CA LYS A 112 -6.73 -31.35 17.83
C LYS A 112 -5.30 -31.76 18.20
N ARG A 113 -4.97 -31.59 19.48
CA ARG A 113 -3.74 -32.13 20.10
C ARG A 113 -3.76 -33.65 20.08
#